data_AF-A0A661X1R3-F1
#
_entry.id   AF-A0A661X1R3-F1
#
_cell.length_a   1.000
_cell.length_b   1.000
_cell.length_c   1.000
_cell.angle_alpha   90.00
_cell.angle_beta   90.00
_cell.angle_gamma   90.00
#
_symmetry.space_group_name_H-M   'P 1'
#
loop_
_entity.id
_entity.type
_entity.pdbx_description
1 polymer ?
#
loop_
_entity_poly.entity_id
_entity_poly.type
_entity_poly.pdbx_seq_one_letter_code
_entity_poly.pdbx_strand_id
1 'polypeptide(L)'
;MFTHFDFYSKKIIRRRIEEFIGDAQYIVGYGKYLKDETGTPFRSFKKDEIDFILSKGLDVYRSVWDLNSTLAVLDVEYFNLDYPGEVYLRPERVFGILEEVYNVIIEEFSRYKIRPLSTVTGQGYHFIFKISRYSTSGKELEKIGYVSPTLEKRYRMIRGRKRRTVSVREGKAFDGMGRILEYFTYKVMRRLQEVRFKFPVQITDVAVGRGEVGREAVSIDLSMYGDPIYM
;
A
#
# COMPACT_ATOMS: atom_id res chain seq x y z
N MET A 1 -17.84 12.08 -22.51
CA MET A 1 -17.41 11.75 -21.13
C MET A 1 -16.51 10.53 -21.24
N PHE A 2 -15.24 10.61 -20.82
CA PHE A 2 -14.32 9.47 -20.87
C PHE A 2 -14.77 8.45 -19.83
N THR A 3 -15.16 7.25 -20.23
CA THR A 3 -15.58 6.21 -19.28
C THR A 3 -14.37 5.40 -18.79
N HIS A 4 -14.50 4.70 -17.65
CA HIS A 4 -13.47 3.74 -17.20
C HIS A 4 -13.19 2.67 -18.27
N PHE A 5 -14.21 2.25 -19.02
CA PHE A 5 -14.06 1.33 -20.13
C PHE A 5 -13.17 1.89 -21.24
N ASP A 6 -13.36 3.15 -21.63
CA ASP A 6 -12.53 3.81 -22.64
C ASP A 6 -11.07 3.90 -22.19
N PHE A 7 -10.84 4.18 -20.90
CA PHE A 7 -9.49 4.21 -20.31
C PHE A 7 -8.83 2.82 -20.36
N TYR A 8 -9.51 1.77 -19.90
CA TYR A 8 -8.97 0.41 -19.87
C TYR A 8 -8.91 -0.27 -21.24
N SER A 9 -9.62 0.22 -22.26
CA SER A 9 -9.51 -0.31 -23.62
C SER A 9 -8.11 -0.12 -24.24
N LYS A 10 -7.34 0.85 -23.73
CA LYS A 10 -6.01 1.19 -24.26
C LYS A 10 -5.00 0.11 -23.87
N LYS A 11 -4.42 -0.56 -24.88
CA LYS A 11 -3.40 -1.61 -24.70
C LYS A 11 -2.24 -1.19 -23.79
N ILE A 12 -1.78 0.05 -23.89
CA ILE A 12 -0.68 0.57 -23.06
C ILE A 12 -1.07 0.61 -21.58
N ILE A 13 -2.31 0.99 -21.26
CA ILE A 13 -2.82 1.04 -19.89
C ILE A 13 -2.91 -0.38 -19.32
N ARG A 14 -3.51 -1.32 -20.08
CA ARG A 14 -3.60 -2.73 -19.67
C ARG A 14 -2.24 -3.32 -19.34
N ARG A 15 -1.26 -3.10 -20.23
CA ARG A 15 0.11 -3.57 -20.02
C ARG A 15 0.71 -3.03 -18.72
N ARG A 16 0.53 -1.75 -18.41
CA ARG A 16 1.04 -1.16 -17.15
C ARG A 16 0.37 -1.76 -15.91
N ILE A 17 -0.94 -2.03 -15.99
CA ILE A 17 -1.68 -2.69 -14.91
C ILE A 17 -1.15 -4.12 -14.70
N GLU A 18 -0.95 -4.88 -15.77
CA GLU A 18 -0.37 -6.24 -15.70
C GLU A 18 1.06 -6.23 -15.13
N GLU A 19 1.89 -5.28 -15.56
CA GLU A 19 3.24 -5.07 -15.01
C GLU A 19 3.19 -4.80 -13.50
N PHE A 20 2.23 -3.99 -13.03
CA PHE A 20 2.04 -3.69 -11.61
C PHE A 20 1.50 -4.88 -10.80
N ILE A 21 0.56 -5.65 -11.36
CA ILE A 21 0.00 -6.87 -10.76
C ILE A 21 1.13 -7.88 -10.50
N GLY A 22 2.02 -8.08 -11.48
CA GLY A 22 3.20 -8.92 -11.34
C GLY A 22 2.90 -10.33 -10.80
N ASP A 23 3.62 -10.73 -9.76
CA ASP A 23 3.51 -12.07 -9.15
C ASP A 23 2.53 -12.16 -7.97
N ALA A 24 1.59 -11.21 -7.86
CA ALA A 24 0.52 -11.25 -6.87
C ALA A 24 -0.24 -12.60 -6.89
N GLN A 25 -0.63 -13.07 -5.71
CA GLN A 25 -1.38 -14.31 -5.53
C GLN A 25 -2.80 -14.23 -6.09
N TYR A 26 -3.41 -13.05 -5.99
CA TYR A 26 -4.73 -12.75 -6.55
C TYR A 26 -4.87 -11.25 -6.80
N ILE A 27 -5.90 -10.91 -7.56
CA ILE A 27 -6.33 -9.52 -7.78
C ILE A 27 -7.76 -9.36 -7.28
N VAL A 28 -8.18 -8.12 -7.03
CA VAL A 28 -9.52 -7.77 -6.58
C VAL A 28 -10.11 -6.79 -7.57
N GLY A 29 -11.30 -7.10 -8.07
CA GLY A 29 -12.14 -6.15 -8.77
C GLY A 29 -13.03 -5.45 -7.76
N TYR A 30 -13.14 -4.12 -7.85
CA TYR A 30 -14.02 -3.31 -7.03
C TYR A 30 -14.88 -2.41 -7.91
N GLY A 31 -16.16 -2.25 -7.58
CA GLY A 31 -17.00 -1.25 -8.23
C GLY A 31 -18.48 -1.62 -8.26
N LYS A 32 -19.25 -0.70 -8.84
CA LYS A 32 -20.71 -0.75 -8.88
C LYS A 32 -21.26 -2.02 -9.54
N TYR A 33 -20.65 -2.49 -10.62
CA TYR A 33 -21.10 -3.70 -11.31
C TYR A 33 -21.21 -4.91 -10.35
N LEU A 34 -20.21 -5.12 -9.47
CA LEU A 34 -20.25 -6.21 -8.50
C LEU A 34 -21.29 -5.97 -7.40
N LYS A 35 -21.43 -4.71 -6.95
CA LYS A 35 -22.44 -4.30 -5.97
C LYS A 35 -23.85 -4.64 -6.46
N ASP A 36 -24.14 -4.30 -7.71
CA ASP A 36 -25.47 -4.50 -8.31
C ASP A 36 -25.75 -6.00 -8.56
N GLU A 37 -24.76 -6.77 -9.02
CA GLU A 37 -24.90 -8.19 -9.34
C GLU A 37 -24.92 -9.11 -8.11
N THR A 38 -24.15 -8.78 -7.07
CA THR A 38 -23.86 -9.70 -5.94
C THR A 38 -24.15 -9.12 -4.56
N GLY A 39 -24.57 -7.85 -4.48
CA GLY A 39 -24.72 -7.10 -3.23
C GLY A 39 -23.40 -6.64 -2.61
N THR A 40 -22.25 -7.17 -3.06
CA THR A 40 -20.91 -6.87 -2.54
C THR A 40 -20.10 -6.12 -3.59
N PRO A 41 -19.51 -4.95 -3.28
CA PRO A 41 -18.83 -4.12 -4.29
C PRO A 41 -17.46 -4.66 -4.69
N PHE A 42 -17.00 -5.79 -4.14
CA PHE A 42 -15.68 -6.36 -4.42
C PHE A 42 -15.73 -7.88 -4.57
N ARG A 43 -14.77 -8.41 -5.33
CA ARG A 43 -14.52 -9.86 -5.44
C ARG A 43 -13.06 -10.13 -5.76
N SER A 44 -12.51 -11.23 -5.23
CA SER A 44 -11.19 -11.71 -5.61
C SER A 44 -11.23 -12.58 -6.86
N PHE A 45 -10.27 -12.38 -7.74
CA PHE A 45 -10.11 -13.04 -9.02
C PHE A 45 -8.70 -13.61 -9.16
N LYS A 46 -8.53 -14.56 -10.08
CA LYS A 46 -7.21 -14.98 -10.54
C LYS A 46 -6.66 -13.89 -11.45
N LYS A 47 -5.35 -13.90 -11.68
CA LYS A 47 -4.71 -12.87 -12.51
C LYS A 47 -5.13 -12.94 -13.98
N ASP A 48 -5.40 -14.14 -14.49
CA ASP A 48 -5.88 -14.37 -15.86
C ASP A 48 -7.33 -13.90 -16.08
N GLU A 49 -8.05 -13.53 -15.02
CA GLU A 49 -9.39 -12.94 -15.09
C GLU A 49 -9.37 -11.41 -15.20
N ILE A 50 -8.20 -10.77 -15.40
CA ILE A 50 -8.05 -9.31 -15.48
C ILE A 50 -8.94 -8.69 -16.58
N ASP A 51 -9.06 -9.34 -17.72
CA ASP A 51 -9.89 -8.85 -18.83
C ASP A 51 -11.36 -8.71 -18.43
N PHE A 52 -11.87 -9.62 -17.59
CA PHE A 52 -13.22 -9.49 -17.04
C PHE A 52 -13.33 -8.22 -16.21
N ILE A 53 -12.41 -7.99 -15.28
CA ILE A 53 -12.44 -6.84 -14.37
C ILE A 53 -12.45 -5.53 -15.18
N LEU A 54 -11.52 -5.41 -16.13
CA LEU A 54 -11.38 -4.23 -16.98
C LEU A 54 -12.58 -4.04 -17.91
N SER A 55 -13.15 -5.10 -18.47
CA SER A 55 -14.33 -5.03 -19.36
C SER A 55 -15.59 -4.55 -18.65
N LYS A 56 -15.67 -4.73 -17.32
CA LYS A 56 -16.78 -4.28 -16.49
C LYS A 56 -16.55 -2.90 -15.87
N GLY A 57 -15.44 -2.24 -16.21
CA GLY A 57 -15.10 -0.92 -15.68
C GLY A 57 -14.86 -0.91 -14.17
N LEU A 58 -14.45 -2.06 -13.62
CA LEU A 58 -14.10 -2.20 -12.21
C LEU A 58 -12.68 -1.69 -11.94
N ASP A 59 -12.46 -1.10 -10.78
CA ASP A 59 -11.13 -0.80 -10.28
C ASP A 59 -10.39 -2.10 -9.95
N VAL A 60 -9.08 -2.09 -10.15
CA VAL A 60 -8.21 -3.25 -9.96
C VAL A 60 -7.26 -3.01 -8.80
N TYR A 61 -7.31 -3.88 -7.81
CA TYR A 61 -6.33 -3.97 -6.74
C TYR A 61 -5.56 -5.28 -6.85
N ARG A 62 -4.29 -5.29 -6.43
CA ARG A 62 -3.50 -6.52 -6.30
C ARG A 62 -3.34 -6.89 -4.83
N SER A 63 -3.19 -8.18 -4.54
CA SER A 63 -2.78 -8.60 -3.21
C SER A 63 -1.35 -8.14 -2.90
N VAL A 64 -1.07 -7.83 -1.63
CA VAL A 64 0.30 -7.67 -1.10
C VAL A 64 1.04 -9.00 -0.95
N TRP A 65 0.31 -10.12 -1.06
CA TRP A 65 0.86 -11.46 -1.01
C TRP A 65 1.38 -11.90 -2.38
N ASP A 66 2.70 -11.87 -2.52
CA ASP A 66 3.40 -12.30 -3.74
C ASP A 66 3.92 -13.73 -3.66
N LEU A 67 4.07 -14.36 -4.82
CA LEU A 67 4.61 -15.71 -4.93
C LEU A 67 6.10 -15.76 -4.60
N ASN A 68 6.88 -14.86 -5.20
CA ASN A 68 8.35 -14.94 -5.21
C ASN A 68 9.02 -13.81 -4.41
N SER A 69 8.25 -12.84 -3.93
CA SER A 69 8.77 -11.67 -3.23
C SER A 69 7.96 -11.33 -1.99
N THR A 70 8.53 -10.52 -1.11
CA THR A 70 7.79 -9.80 -0.08
C THR A 70 7.60 -8.38 -0.57
N LEU A 71 6.35 -7.97 -0.78
CA LEU A 71 6.01 -6.61 -1.20
C LEU A 71 6.06 -5.68 0.01
N ALA A 72 6.69 -4.53 -0.19
CA ALA A 72 6.65 -3.40 0.71
C ALA A 72 5.71 -2.35 0.13
N VAL A 73 4.81 -1.82 0.95
CA VAL A 73 4.00 -0.66 0.62
C VAL A 73 4.11 0.29 1.79
N LEU A 74 4.70 1.46 1.57
CA LEU A 74 4.65 2.55 2.52
C LEU A 74 3.58 3.52 2.03
N ASP A 75 2.53 3.68 2.82
CA ASP A 75 1.44 4.61 2.53
C ASP A 75 1.67 5.93 3.25
N VAL A 76 1.47 7.03 2.55
CA VAL A 76 1.70 8.38 3.06
C VAL A 76 0.56 9.26 2.62
N GLU A 77 -0.23 9.71 3.57
CA GLU A 77 -1.45 10.45 3.28
C GLU A 77 -1.52 11.74 4.09
N TYR A 78 -2.10 12.76 3.49
CA TYR A 78 -2.54 13.93 4.22
C TYR A 78 -3.94 13.70 4.80
N PHE A 79 -4.13 14.00 6.07
CA PHE A 79 -5.45 14.01 6.68
C PHE A 79 -5.72 15.31 7.43
N ASN A 80 -7.01 15.64 7.49
CA ASN A 80 -7.54 16.76 8.26
C ASN A 80 -8.86 16.35 8.92
N LEU A 81 -8.87 16.31 10.26
CA LEU A 81 -10.03 15.85 11.04
C LEU A 81 -11.16 16.88 11.09
N ASP A 82 -10.85 18.16 10.86
CA ASP A 82 -11.85 19.23 10.83
C ASP A 82 -12.34 19.49 9.40
N TYR A 83 -11.48 19.27 8.40
CA TYR A 83 -11.79 19.48 6.97
C TYR A 83 -11.36 18.29 6.08
N PRO A 84 -12.02 17.12 6.16
CA PRO A 84 -11.59 15.91 5.44
C PRO A 84 -11.54 16.06 3.90
N GLY A 85 -12.33 16.97 3.34
CA GLY A 85 -12.39 17.24 1.91
C GLY A 85 -11.26 18.14 1.39
N GLU A 86 -10.37 18.65 2.25
CA GLU A 86 -9.37 19.65 1.87
C GLU A 86 -8.47 19.19 0.72
N VAL A 87 -8.06 17.92 0.71
CA VAL A 87 -7.20 17.37 -0.36
C VAL A 87 -7.82 17.46 -1.75
N TYR A 88 -9.15 17.42 -1.84
CA TYR A 88 -9.88 17.56 -3.11
C TYR A 88 -10.20 19.01 -3.46
N LEU A 89 -10.35 19.87 -2.44
CA LEU A 89 -10.71 21.28 -2.61
C LEU A 89 -9.48 22.19 -2.80
N ARG A 90 -8.34 21.80 -2.24
CA ARG A 90 -7.06 22.54 -2.26
C ARG A 90 -5.87 21.59 -2.52
N PRO A 91 -5.89 20.83 -3.62
CA PRO A 91 -4.85 19.83 -3.91
C PRO A 91 -3.46 20.44 -4.00
N GLU A 92 -3.31 21.65 -4.55
CA GLU A 92 -2.00 22.30 -4.67
C GLU A 92 -1.34 22.57 -3.30
N ARG A 93 -2.13 22.99 -2.30
CA ARG A 93 -1.63 23.18 -0.94
C ARG A 93 -1.24 21.83 -0.33
N VAL A 94 -2.15 20.86 -0.38
CA VAL A 94 -1.96 19.56 0.27
C VAL A 94 -0.78 18.80 -0.35
N PHE A 95 -0.70 18.74 -1.67
CA PHE A 95 0.44 18.12 -2.34
C PHE A 95 1.72 18.93 -2.18
N GLY A 96 1.65 20.26 -2.08
CA GLY A 96 2.81 21.08 -1.69
C GLY A 96 3.41 20.67 -0.34
N ILE A 97 2.57 20.34 0.65
CA ILE A 97 3.00 19.79 1.95
C ILE A 97 3.62 18.40 1.78
N LEU A 98 2.95 17.54 1.01
CA LEU A 98 3.38 16.15 0.82
C LEU A 98 4.68 16.03 -0.01
N GLU A 99 4.98 16.97 -0.91
CA GLU A 99 6.22 16.97 -1.70
C GLU A 99 7.47 17.05 -0.81
N GLU A 100 7.43 17.80 0.28
CA GLU A 100 8.54 17.84 1.24
C GLU A 100 8.77 16.46 1.88
N VAL A 101 7.68 15.79 2.26
CA VAL A 101 7.72 14.43 2.83
C VAL A 101 8.20 13.41 1.81
N TYR A 102 7.69 13.51 0.57
CA TYR A 102 8.09 12.68 -0.56
C TYR A 102 9.60 12.73 -0.79
N ASN A 103 10.18 13.94 -0.84
CA ASN A 103 11.61 14.13 -1.07
C ASN A 103 12.45 13.50 0.04
N VAL A 104 12.08 13.70 1.31
CA VAL A 104 12.78 13.07 2.44
C VAL A 104 12.72 11.55 2.36
N ILE A 105 11.56 10.97 2.00
CA ILE A 105 11.37 9.53 1.85
C ILE A 105 12.26 8.98 0.72
N ILE A 106 12.23 9.60 -0.46
CA ILE A 106 13.04 9.16 -1.61
C ILE A 106 14.54 9.24 -1.29
N GLU A 107 14.98 10.33 -0.66
CA GLU A 107 16.36 10.47 -0.23
C GLU A 107 16.75 9.41 0.81
N GLU A 108 15.87 9.10 1.77
CA GLU A 108 16.15 8.05 2.75
C GLU A 108 16.22 6.66 2.11
N PHE A 109 15.31 6.32 1.19
CA PHE A 109 15.40 5.08 0.42
C PHE A 109 16.70 4.98 -0.41
N SER A 110 17.16 6.10 -0.97
CA SER A 110 18.37 6.14 -1.79
C SER A 110 19.62 5.69 -1.03
N ARG A 111 19.69 5.93 0.28
CA ARG A 111 20.79 5.49 1.17
C ARG A 111 20.88 3.97 1.24
N TYR A 112 19.76 3.28 1.05
CA TYR A 112 19.68 1.82 1.01
C TYR A 112 19.74 1.27 -0.42
N LYS A 113 19.97 2.12 -1.43
CA LYS A 113 19.92 1.78 -2.86
C LYS A 113 18.58 1.19 -3.28
N ILE A 114 17.50 1.56 -2.58
CA ILE A 114 16.14 1.19 -2.92
C ILE A 114 15.56 2.30 -3.79
N ARG A 115 14.95 1.92 -4.91
CA ARG A 115 14.18 2.81 -5.77
C ARG A 115 12.74 2.33 -5.77
N PRO A 116 11.87 2.88 -4.90
CA PRO A 116 10.47 2.47 -4.90
C PRO A 116 9.77 2.96 -6.18
N LEU A 117 8.75 2.23 -6.61
CA LEU A 117 7.72 2.73 -7.49
C LEU A 117 6.81 3.63 -6.67
N SER A 118 6.85 4.93 -6.94
CA SER A 118 5.94 5.90 -6.34
C SER A 118 4.65 5.97 -7.15
N THR A 119 3.50 5.90 -6.49
CA THR A 119 2.18 6.14 -7.11
C THR A 119 1.41 7.19 -6.33
N VAL A 120 0.71 8.07 -7.03
CA VAL A 120 -0.17 9.08 -6.42
C VAL A 120 -1.51 8.44 -6.06
N THR A 121 -2.01 8.69 -4.86
CA THR A 121 -3.35 8.30 -4.40
C THR A 121 -4.29 9.51 -4.40
N GLY A 122 -5.53 9.34 -3.93
CA GLY A 122 -6.45 10.47 -3.75
C GLY A 122 -6.01 11.43 -2.64
N GLN A 123 -5.16 10.97 -1.71
CA GLN A 123 -4.80 11.71 -0.49
C GLN A 123 -3.28 11.80 -0.24
N GLY A 124 -2.45 11.18 -1.09
CA GLY A 124 -1.00 11.24 -1.00
C GLY A 124 -0.29 10.26 -1.92
N TYR A 125 0.57 9.41 -1.36
CA TYR A 125 1.53 8.58 -2.08
C TYR A 125 1.64 7.17 -1.51
N HIS A 126 1.71 6.18 -2.40
CA HIS A 126 2.31 4.89 -2.05
C HIS A 126 3.75 4.82 -2.57
N PHE A 127 4.66 4.29 -1.75
CA PHE A 127 6.00 3.90 -2.16
C PHE A 127 6.11 2.37 -2.12
N ILE A 128 6.28 1.77 -3.30
CA ILE A 128 6.15 0.32 -3.46
C ILE A 128 7.48 -0.27 -3.94
N PHE A 129 7.99 -1.27 -3.24
CA PHE A 129 9.14 -2.04 -3.70
C PHE A 129 9.00 -3.50 -3.27
N LYS A 130 9.88 -4.37 -3.76
CA LYS A 130 9.84 -5.79 -3.42
C LYS A 130 11.22 -6.34 -3.12
N ILE A 131 11.27 -7.29 -2.18
CA ILE A 131 12.47 -8.06 -1.86
C ILE A 131 12.23 -9.50 -2.26
N SER A 132 13.09 -10.04 -3.13
CA SER A 132 13.03 -11.45 -3.52
C SER A 132 13.19 -12.35 -2.30
N ARG A 133 12.31 -13.34 -2.14
CA ARG A 133 12.35 -14.31 -1.03
C ARG A 133 13.56 -15.24 -1.10
N TYR A 134 14.20 -15.31 -2.26
CA TYR A 134 15.40 -16.13 -2.47
C TYR A 134 16.69 -15.35 -2.22
N SER A 135 16.61 -14.03 -2.09
CA SER A 135 17.76 -13.17 -1.82
C SER A 135 18.23 -13.27 -0.35
N THR A 136 19.47 -12.86 -0.09
CA THR A 136 19.99 -12.70 1.27
C THR A 136 19.10 -11.76 2.10
N SER A 137 18.71 -10.62 1.54
CA SER A 137 17.81 -9.66 2.22
C SER A 137 16.46 -10.28 2.57
N GLY A 138 15.90 -11.12 1.71
CA GLY A 138 14.67 -11.86 1.99
C GLY A 138 14.82 -12.80 3.19
N LYS A 139 15.96 -13.50 3.30
CA LYS A 139 16.27 -14.36 4.45
C LYS A 139 16.49 -13.54 5.73
N GLU A 140 17.08 -12.34 5.65
CA GLU A 140 17.22 -11.46 6.81
C GLU A 140 15.86 -10.95 7.31
N LEU A 141 14.92 -10.63 6.40
CA LEU A 141 13.54 -10.29 6.79
C LEU A 141 12.88 -11.42 7.59
N GLU A 142 13.06 -12.67 7.16
CA GLU A 142 12.52 -13.84 7.87
C GLU A 142 13.07 -13.98 9.29
N LYS A 143 14.30 -13.53 9.57
CA LYS A 143 14.93 -13.67 10.89
C LYS A 143 14.37 -12.70 11.92
N ILE A 144 14.05 -11.48 11.48
CA ILE A 144 13.52 -10.42 12.36
C ILE A 144 12.00 -10.51 12.52
N GLY A 145 11.32 -11.24 11.63
CA GLY A 145 9.88 -11.40 11.66
C GLY A 145 9.39 -12.49 12.61
N TYR A 146 8.16 -12.30 13.08
CA TYR A 146 7.46 -13.20 13.99
C TYR A 146 6.09 -13.61 13.43
N VAL A 147 5.70 -14.86 13.68
CA VAL A 147 4.37 -15.37 13.40
C VAL A 147 3.87 -16.04 14.67
N SER A 148 2.77 -15.55 15.23
CA SER A 148 2.19 -16.14 16.43
C SER A 148 1.64 -17.54 16.14
N PRO A 149 1.59 -18.45 17.13
CA PRO A 149 1.04 -19.79 16.93
C PRO A 149 -0.41 -19.81 16.44
N THR A 150 -1.22 -18.83 16.85
CA THR A 150 -2.61 -18.68 16.39
C THR A 150 -2.67 -18.27 14.92
N LEU A 151 -1.81 -17.35 14.50
CA LEU A 151 -1.70 -16.93 13.10
C LEU A 151 -1.16 -18.05 12.21
N GLU A 152 -0.17 -18.82 12.69
CA GLU A 152 0.35 -19.99 11.97
C GLU A 152 -0.74 -21.03 11.70
N LYS A 153 -1.59 -21.33 12.69
CA LYS A 153 -2.76 -22.21 12.48
C LYS A 153 -3.69 -21.64 11.41
N ARG A 154 -3.91 -20.32 11.42
CA ARG A 154 -4.73 -19.64 10.41
C ARG A 154 -4.10 -19.71 9.02
N TYR A 155 -2.78 -19.64 8.92
CA TYR A 155 -2.00 -19.71 7.69
C TYR A 155 -2.06 -21.08 7.01
N ARG A 156 -2.24 -22.16 7.77
CA ARG A 156 -2.44 -23.52 7.25
C ARG A 156 -3.83 -23.77 6.66
N MET A 157 -4.81 -22.93 6.96
CA MET A 157 -6.17 -23.08 6.43
C MET A 157 -6.32 -22.39 5.07
N ILE A 158 -7.03 -23.01 4.13
CA ILE A 158 -7.46 -22.37 2.87
C ILE A 158 -8.93 -21.97 3.05
N ARG A 159 -9.19 -20.66 3.19
CA ARG A 159 -10.52 -20.09 3.39
C ARG A 159 -10.59 -18.68 2.77
N GLY A 160 -11.78 -18.29 2.32
CA GLY A 160 -12.02 -16.97 1.73
C GLY A 160 -11.19 -16.76 0.46
N ARG A 161 -10.41 -15.67 0.44
CA ARG A 161 -9.62 -15.25 -0.73
C ARG A 161 -8.32 -16.04 -0.92
N LYS A 162 -7.91 -16.84 0.08
CA LYS A 162 -6.71 -17.66 -0.01
C LYS A 162 -6.88 -18.79 -1.01
N ARG A 163 -5.93 -18.90 -1.93
CA ARG A 163 -5.86 -19.99 -2.92
C ARG A 163 -4.86 -21.09 -2.56
N ARG A 164 -4.02 -20.84 -1.55
CA ARG A 164 -3.03 -21.78 -1.00
C ARG A 164 -2.79 -21.48 0.47
N THR A 165 -2.00 -22.32 1.14
CA THR A 165 -1.52 -22.03 2.49
C THR A 165 -0.43 -20.95 2.45
N VAL A 166 -0.34 -20.19 3.54
CA VAL A 166 0.76 -19.27 3.79
C VAL A 166 1.82 -20.03 4.58
N SER A 167 3.05 -20.07 4.08
CA SER A 167 4.16 -20.65 4.84
C SER A 167 4.56 -19.74 6.01
N VAL A 168 5.10 -20.32 7.08
CA VAL A 168 5.63 -19.54 8.22
C VAL A 168 6.69 -18.53 7.73
N ARG A 169 7.50 -18.93 6.75
CA ARG A 169 8.51 -18.07 6.14
C ARG A 169 7.92 -16.83 5.48
N GLU A 170 6.78 -16.94 4.78
CA GLU A 170 6.05 -15.77 4.23
C GLU A 170 5.55 -14.85 5.32
N GLY A 171 4.94 -15.44 6.34
CA GLY A 171 4.45 -14.69 7.49
C GLY A 171 5.56 -13.89 8.16
N LYS A 172 6.70 -14.54 8.41
CA LYS A 172 7.88 -13.90 9.00
C LYS A 172 8.44 -12.82 8.08
N ALA A 173 8.59 -13.08 6.79
CA ALA A 173 9.11 -12.07 5.88
C ALA A 173 8.20 -10.83 5.81
N PHE A 174 6.88 -11.01 5.85
CA PHE A 174 5.91 -9.90 5.88
C PHE A 174 5.96 -9.10 7.19
N ASP A 175 5.96 -9.76 8.35
CA ASP A 175 6.15 -9.11 9.65
C ASP A 175 7.51 -8.38 9.72
N GLY A 176 8.57 -9.02 9.23
CA GLY A 176 9.90 -8.43 9.15
C GLY A 176 9.96 -7.20 8.25
N MET A 177 9.20 -7.18 7.14
CA MET A 177 9.05 -5.99 6.30
C MET A 177 8.39 -4.85 7.08
N GLY A 178 7.33 -5.14 7.83
CA GLY A 178 6.66 -4.16 8.69
C GLY A 178 7.61 -3.52 9.70
N ARG A 179 8.44 -4.32 10.38
CA ARG A 179 9.47 -3.81 11.32
C ARG A 179 10.52 -2.92 10.66
N ILE A 180 10.95 -3.27 9.44
CA ILE A 180 11.91 -2.45 8.68
C ILE A 180 11.27 -1.14 8.26
N LEU A 181 10.01 -1.16 7.82
CA LEU A 181 9.29 0.06 7.46
C LEU A 181 8.96 0.92 8.68
N GLU A 182 8.71 0.33 9.84
CA GLU A 182 8.61 1.06 11.10
C GLU A 182 9.93 1.77 11.43
N TYR A 183 11.05 1.05 11.40
CA TYR A 183 12.38 1.66 11.58
C TYR A 183 12.65 2.78 10.56
N PHE A 184 12.35 2.53 9.28
CA PHE A 184 12.48 3.50 8.20
C PHE A 184 11.60 4.74 8.45
N THR A 185 10.38 4.55 8.93
CA THR A 185 9.45 5.65 9.25
C THR A 185 10.04 6.54 10.35
N TYR A 186 10.61 5.97 11.42
CA TYR A 186 11.30 6.77 12.43
C TYR A 186 12.51 7.53 11.87
N LYS A 187 13.22 6.97 10.89
CA LYS A 187 14.31 7.67 10.18
C LYS A 187 13.80 8.86 9.39
N VAL A 188 12.71 8.69 8.65
CA VAL A 188 12.03 9.76 7.90
C VAL A 188 11.54 10.85 8.84
N MET A 189 10.84 10.49 9.92
CA MET A 189 10.33 11.45 10.91
C MET A 189 11.45 12.28 11.54
N ARG A 190 12.58 11.66 11.88
CA ARG A 190 13.76 12.37 12.39
C ARG A 190 14.31 13.37 11.36
N ARG A 191 14.39 12.98 10.09
CA ARG A 191 14.85 13.87 9.03
C ARG A 191 13.89 15.03 8.78
N LEU A 192 12.58 14.79 8.86
CA LEU A 192 11.57 15.85 8.78
C LEU A 192 11.74 16.88 9.93
N GLN A 193 12.11 16.43 11.13
CA GLN A 193 12.46 17.33 12.23
C GLN A 193 13.74 18.12 11.94
N GLU A 194 14.78 17.50 11.38
CA GLU A 194 16.04 18.16 11.01
C GLU A 194 15.83 19.29 9.99
N VAL A 195 14.93 19.11 9.02
CA VAL A 195 14.57 20.14 8.03
C VAL A 195 13.48 21.10 8.52
N ARG A 196 13.07 21.00 9.79
CA ARG A 196 12.04 21.83 10.43
C ARG A 196 10.69 21.80 9.70
N PHE A 197 10.29 20.61 9.25
CA PHE A 197 8.97 20.38 8.66
C PHE A 197 7.87 20.83 9.62
N LYS A 198 6.89 21.59 9.09
CA LYS A 198 5.97 22.38 9.91
C LYS A 198 4.75 21.61 10.41
N PHE A 199 4.42 20.49 9.77
CA PHE A 199 3.20 19.74 10.04
C PHE A 199 3.48 18.56 10.96
N PRO A 200 2.55 18.19 11.85
CA PRO A 200 2.66 16.95 12.59
C PRO A 200 2.76 15.76 11.64
N VAL A 201 3.60 14.80 11.98
CA VAL A 201 3.72 13.52 11.27
C VAL A 201 3.36 12.41 12.24
N GLN A 202 2.44 11.53 11.85
CA GLN A 202 1.92 10.45 12.70
C GLN A 202 2.08 9.11 12.00
N ILE A 203 2.15 8.04 12.79
CA ILE A 203 2.09 6.66 12.29
C ILE A 203 0.65 6.22 12.46
N THR A 204 -0.13 6.26 11.38
CA THR A 204 -1.60 6.18 11.35
C THR A 204 -2.35 7.46 11.74
N ASP A 205 -3.60 7.55 11.30
CA ASP A 205 -4.48 8.70 11.50
C ASP A 205 -4.95 8.76 12.96
N VAL A 206 -4.27 9.60 13.74
CA VAL A 206 -4.61 9.86 15.14
C VAL A 206 -4.99 11.32 15.36
N ALA A 207 -5.70 11.60 16.47
CA ALA A 207 -6.04 12.96 16.83
C ALA A 207 -4.79 13.82 17.06
N VAL A 208 -4.67 14.90 16.29
CA VAL A 208 -3.58 15.89 16.40
C VAL A 208 -4.09 17.23 16.93
N GLY A 209 -3.15 18.08 17.34
CA GLY A 209 -3.42 19.48 17.69
C GLY A 209 -3.90 20.30 16.49
N ARG A 210 -4.44 21.49 16.75
CA ARG A 210 -4.84 22.42 15.68
C ARG A 210 -3.62 23.10 15.06
N GLY A 211 -3.51 22.98 13.73
CA GLY A 211 -2.60 23.72 12.87
C GLY A 211 -3.28 24.92 12.19
N GLU A 212 -2.80 25.28 11.01
CA GLU A 212 -3.31 26.42 10.22
C GLU A 212 -4.73 26.17 9.74
N VAL A 213 -5.01 24.97 9.22
CA VAL A 213 -6.33 24.59 8.72
C VAL A 213 -6.91 23.50 9.62
N GLY A 214 -7.21 23.82 10.88
CA GLY A 214 -7.79 22.84 11.80
C GLY A 214 -6.82 21.72 12.19
N ARG A 215 -7.32 20.54 12.53
CA ARG A 215 -6.51 19.39 12.95
C ARG A 215 -5.98 18.60 11.76
N GLU A 216 -4.87 19.08 11.19
CA GLU A 216 -4.21 18.49 10.02
C GLU A 216 -2.84 17.87 10.34
N ALA A 217 -2.48 16.82 9.60
CA ALA A 217 -1.20 16.15 9.72
C ALA A 217 -0.89 15.30 8.47
N VAL A 218 0.35 14.80 8.41
CA VAL A 218 0.75 13.74 7.48
C VAL A 218 0.81 12.41 8.22
N SER A 219 0.12 11.41 7.69
CA SER A 219 0.15 10.03 8.16
C SER A 219 1.17 9.27 7.32
N ILE A 220 2.12 8.59 7.97
CA ILE A 220 2.92 7.53 7.35
C ILE A 220 2.30 6.21 7.85
N ASP A 221 1.33 5.69 7.11
CA ASP A 221 0.51 4.59 7.58
C ASP A 221 1.23 3.24 7.44
N LEU A 222 1.23 2.52 8.55
CA LEU A 222 1.79 1.18 8.69
C LEU A 222 0.72 0.17 9.11
N SER A 223 -0.55 0.58 9.19
CA SER A 223 -1.67 -0.22 9.68
C SER A 223 -1.79 -1.58 8.99
N MET A 224 -1.51 -1.65 7.68
CA MET A 224 -1.57 -2.90 6.92
C MET A 224 -0.61 -3.99 7.42
N TYR A 225 0.47 -3.62 8.13
CA TYR A 225 1.39 -4.58 8.74
C TYR A 225 0.90 -5.11 10.10
N GLY A 226 -0.18 -4.54 10.64
CA GLY A 226 -0.91 -5.10 11.78
C GLY A 226 -1.79 -6.30 11.40
N ASP A 227 -2.04 -6.50 10.10
CA ASP A 227 -2.89 -7.56 9.57
C ASP A 227 -2.09 -8.79 9.08
N PRO A 228 -2.75 -9.96 8.94
CA PRO A 228 -2.17 -11.07 8.19
C PRO A 228 -1.83 -10.66 6.74
N ILE A 229 -0.81 -11.31 6.14
CA ILE A 229 -0.38 -11.05 4.74
C ILE A 229 -1.51 -11.17 3.69
N TYR A 230 -2.64 -11.78 4.05
CA TYR A 230 -3.84 -11.79 3.24
C TYR A 230 -5.00 -11.16 4.04
N MET A 231 -5.74 -10.28 3.38
CA MET A 231 -7.06 -9.81 3.80
C MET A 231 -8.09 -10.08 2.73
#